data_AF-B5MAG3-F1
#
_entry.id   AF-B5MAG3-F1
#
_cell.length_a   1.000
_cell.length_b   1.000
_cell.length_c   1.000
_cell.angle_alpha   90.00
_cell.angle_beta   90.00
_cell.angle_gamma   90.00
#
_symmetry.space_group_name_H-M   'P 1'
#
loop_
_entity.id
_entity.type
_entity.pdbx_description
1 polymer ?
#
loop_
_entity_poly.entity_id
_entity_poly.type
_entity_poly.pdbx_seq_one_letter_code
_entity_poly.pdbx_strand_id
1 'polypeptide(L)'
;KVEKAHNADLHCVDWNPHDENLILTGSADNSINLFDRRNLTASGVGSPVHKFQGHDAPVLCVQWSPHNRSVFGSAAEDGLLNIWDYEKVSKMETESGGKKSNHPPGLFFRHAGHRDKVV
;
A
#
# COMPACT_ATOMS: atom_id res chain seq x y z
N LYS A 1 -6.82 -6.78 17.50
CA LYS A 1 -7.79 -6.43 16.44
C LYS A 1 -7.45 -5.05 15.90
N VAL A 2 -7.82 -4.72 14.66
CA VAL A 2 -7.90 -3.33 14.21
C VAL A 2 -9.36 -3.14 13.83
N GLU A 3 -10.04 -2.19 14.47
CA GLU A 3 -11.42 -1.89 14.11
C GLU A 3 -11.43 -0.92 12.93
N LYS A 4 -12.30 -1.18 11.94
CA LYS A 4 -12.45 -0.33 10.75
C LYS A 4 -11.12 -0.06 10.03
N ALA A 5 -10.29 -1.10 9.88
CA ALA A 5 -9.05 -1.04 9.09
C ALA A 5 -9.33 -0.51 7.68
N HIS A 6 -10.41 -1.01 7.07
CA HIS A 6 -10.89 -0.61 5.77
C HIS A 6 -12.39 -0.29 5.82
N ASN A 7 -12.87 0.45 4.83
CA ASN A 7 -14.28 0.82 4.67
C ASN A 7 -15.07 -0.16 3.80
N ALA A 8 -14.42 -1.21 3.31
CA ALA A 8 -15.02 -2.28 2.51
C ALA A 8 -14.26 -3.60 2.72
N ASP A 9 -14.67 -4.64 2.00
CA ASP A 9 -14.10 -5.98 2.10
C ASP A 9 -12.60 -6.01 1.80
N LEU A 10 -11.91 -6.93 2.48
CA LEU A 10 -10.51 -7.23 2.21
C LEU A 10 -10.41 -8.24 1.07
N HIS A 11 -9.48 -8.02 0.16
CA HIS A 11 -9.23 -8.94 -0.96
C HIS A 11 -7.89 -9.65 -0.85
N CYS A 12 -6.88 -8.98 -0.31
CA CYS A 12 -5.52 -9.50 -0.27
C CYS A 12 -4.77 -9.08 0.99
N VAL A 13 -3.80 -9.90 1.37
CA VAL A 13 -2.88 -9.67 2.48
C VAL A 13 -1.51 -10.22 2.08
N ASP A 14 -0.44 -9.55 2.49
CA ASP A 14 0.92 -10.07 2.34
C ASP A 14 1.83 -9.70 3.50
N TRP A 15 2.69 -10.64 3.89
CA TRP A 15 3.62 -10.49 5.01
C TRP A 15 4.99 -10.09 4.47
N ASN A 16 5.64 -9.11 5.11
CA ASN A 16 6.94 -8.67 4.62
C ASN A 16 7.99 -9.78 4.85
N PRO A 17 8.70 -10.24 3.80
CA PRO A 17 9.70 -11.31 3.92
C PRO A 17 10.97 -10.88 4.68
N HIS A 18 11.17 -9.57 4.89
CA HIS A 18 12.31 -8.98 5.55
C HIS A 18 12.01 -8.44 6.97
N ASP A 19 10.74 -8.20 7.32
CA ASP A 19 10.31 -7.83 8.69
C ASP A 19 8.97 -8.51 9.04
N GLU A 20 9.02 -9.49 9.93
CA GLU A 20 7.84 -10.26 10.38
C GLU A 20 6.73 -9.43 11.03
N ASN A 21 7.00 -8.16 11.35
CA ASN A 21 6.07 -7.27 12.01
C ASN A 21 5.23 -6.49 11.00
N LEU A 22 5.66 -6.40 9.75
CA LEU A 22 4.99 -5.63 8.71
C LEU A 22 4.01 -6.49 7.91
N ILE A 23 2.77 -6.02 7.82
CA ILE A 23 1.69 -6.66 7.06
C ILE A 23 1.06 -5.63 6.12
N LEU A 24 0.89 -5.99 4.86
CA LEU A 24 0.09 -5.24 3.90
C LEU A 24 -1.29 -5.85 3.74
N THR A 25 -2.30 -5.01 3.57
CA THR A 25 -3.65 -5.43 3.19
C THR A 25 -4.20 -4.54 2.09
N GLY A 26 -4.91 -5.13 1.13
CA GLY A 26 -5.64 -4.42 0.07
C GLY A 26 -7.14 -4.68 0.14
N SER A 27 -7.94 -3.68 -0.20
CA SER A 27 -9.39 -3.68 -0.03
C SER A 27 -10.16 -3.16 -1.24
N ALA A 28 -11.45 -3.50 -1.28
CA ALA A 28 -12.44 -2.92 -2.18
C ALA A 28 -12.68 -1.42 -1.98
N ASP A 29 -12.16 -0.82 -0.91
CA ASP A 29 -12.20 0.64 -0.68
C ASP A 29 -11.10 1.41 -1.42
N ASN A 30 -10.46 0.76 -2.41
CA ASN A 30 -9.37 1.26 -3.25
C ASN A 30 -8.07 1.58 -2.49
N SER A 31 -7.97 1.18 -1.21
CA SER A 31 -6.82 1.51 -0.38
C SER A 31 -5.97 0.29 -0.01
N ILE A 32 -4.69 0.57 0.23
CA ILE A 32 -3.72 -0.37 0.77
C ILE A 32 -3.30 0.16 2.13
N ASN A 33 -3.28 -0.70 3.14
CA ASN A 33 -2.82 -0.34 4.47
C ASN A 33 -1.60 -1.17 4.85
N LEU A 34 -0.63 -0.50 5.48
CA LEU A 34 0.53 -1.13 6.11
C LEU A 34 0.32 -1.12 7.62
N PHE A 35 0.46 -2.29 8.25
CA PHE A 35 0.38 -2.46 9.69
C PHE A 35 1.73 -2.90 10.25
N ASP A 36 2.06 -2.42 11.45
CA ASP A 36 3.13 -2.95 12.28
C ASP A 36 2.50 -3.66 13.48
N ARG A 37 2.75 -4.96 13.61
CA ARG A 37 2.25 -5.83 14.68
C ARG A 37 2.64 -5.34 16.07
N ARG A 38 3.77 -4.66 16.21
CA ARG A 38 4.26 -4.11 17.49
C ARG A 38 3.37 -2.95 17.96
N ASN A 39 2.71 -2.26 17.03
CA ASN A 39 1.81 -1.14 17.30
C ASN A 39 0.35 -1.59 17.49
N LEU A 40 0.04 -2.86 17.27
CA LEU A 40 -1.28 -3.41 17.54
C LEU A 40 -1.41 -3.61 19.05
N THR A 41 -2.12 -2.69 19.72
CA THR A 41 -2.30 -2.78 21.18
C THR A 41 -3.02 -4.07 21.59
N ALA A 42 -2.75 -4.56 22.80
CA ALA A 42 -3.42 -5.74 23.38
C ALA A 42 -4.96 -5.59 23.42
N SER A 43 -5.46 -4.36 23.50
CA SER A 43 -6.89 -4.01 23.46
C SER A 43 -7.50 -4.11 22.05
N GLY A 44 -6.70 -4.36 21.02
CA GLY A 44 -7.18 -4.45 19.64
C GLY A 44 -7.62 -3.12 19.06
N VAL A 45 -6.98 -2.04 19.49
CA VAL A 45 -7.07 -0.73 18.88
C VAL A 45 -5.71 -0.44 18.26
N GLY A 46 -5.61 -0.51 16.95
CA GLY A 46 -4.40 -0.16 16.20
C GLY A 46 -4.81 0.61 14.95
N SER A 47 -3.98 1.53 14.50
CA SER A 47 -4.14 2.22 13.22
C SER A 47 -3.12 1.68 12.22
N PRO A 48 -3.39 1.74 10.90
CA PRO A 48 -2.34 1.51 9.92
C PRO A 48 -1.20 2.51 10.15
N VAL A 49 0.03 2.02 9.97
CA VAL A 49 1.25 2.85 9.96
C VAL A 49 1.21 3.78 8.77
N HIS A 50 0.84 3.25 7.60
CA HIS A 50 0.66 3.99 6.36
C HIS A 50 -0.60 3.54 5.63
N LYS A 51 -1.27 4.50 4.99
CA LYS A 51 -2.36 4.26 4.05
C LYS A 51 -1.95 4.76 2.68
N PHE A 52 -1.94 3.87 1.69
CA PHE A 52 -1.60 4.19 0.32
C PHE A 52 -2.87 4.33 -0.50
N GLN A 53 -2.98 5.45 -1.19
CA GLN A 53 -4.08 5.81 -2.08
C GLN A 53 -3.51 6.12 -3.44
N GLY A 54 -4.05 5.53 -4.49
CA GLY A 54 -3.54 5.72 -5.85
C GLY A 54 -4.15 4.78 -6.89
N HIS A 55 -4.99 3.86 -6.44
CA HIS A 55 -5.92 3.13 -7.29
C HIS A 55 -7.29 3.82 -7.27
N ASP A 56 -7.97 3.77 -8.42
CA ASP A 56 -9.33 4.32 -8.59
C ASP A 56 -10.40 3.21 -8.54
N ALA A 57 -10.00 1.96 -8.29
CA ALA A 57 -10.87 0.80 -8.20
C ALA A 57 -10.35 -0.22 -7.15
N PRO A 58 -11.13 -1.27 -6.82
CA PRO A 58 -10.78 -2.28 -5.83
C PRO A 58 -9.37 -2.86 -6.01
N VAL A 59 -8.61 -2.90 -4.92
CA VAL A 59 -7.26 -3.48 -4.90
C VAL A 59 -7.40 -4.99 -4.78
N LEU A 60 -6.94 -5.71 -5.80
CA LEU A 60 -7.09 -7.15 -5.90
C LEU A 60 -5.87 -7.92 -5.37
N CYS A 61 -4.69 -7.31 -5.46
CA CYS A 61 -3.44 -7.95 -5.05
C CYS A 61 -2.45 -6.95 -4.48
N VAL A 62 -1.71 -7.38 -3.46
CA VAL A 62 -0.53 -6.72 -2.91
C VAL A 62 0.57 -7.76 -2.75
N GLN A 63 1.81 -7.39 -3.05
CA GLN A 63 2.97 -8.27 -2.94
C GLN A 63 4.21 -7.48 -2.53
N TRP A 64 4.87 -7.88 -1.45
CA TRP A 64 6.17 -7.37 -1.08
C TRP A 64 7.23 -7.77 -2.10
N SER A 65 8.22 -6.90 -2.28
CA SER A 65 9.41 -7.25 -3.05
C SER A 65 10.23 -8.28 -2.27
N PRO A 66 10.67 -9.38 -2.92
CA PRO A 66 11.58 -10.34 -2.29
C PRO A 66 13.03 -9.83 -2.21
N HIS A 67 13.33 -8.68 -2.83
CA HIS A 67 14.68 -8.14 -2.94
C HIS A 67 14.86 -6.82 -2.20
N ASN A 68 13.77 -6.06 -2.00
CA ASN A 68 13.82 -4.73 -1.40
C ASN A 68 12.83 -4.65 -0.24
N ARG A 69 13.35 -4.49 0.99
CA ARG A 69 12.55 -4.51 2.23
C ARG A 69 11.40 -3.49 2.27
N SER A 70 11.56 -2.35 1.60
CA SER A 70 10.61 -1.24 1.66
C SER A 70 9.66 -1.18 0.47
N VAL A 71 9.88 -2.01 -0.54
CA VAL A 71 9.18 -1.95 -1.82
C VAL A 71 8.10 -3.00 -1.89
N PHE A 72 6.94 -2.62 -2.42
CA PHE A 72 5.86 -3.55 -2.71
C PHE A 72 5.11 -3.13 -3.98
N GLY A 73 4.46 -4.10 -4.61
CA GLY A 73 3.56 -3.88 -5.74
C GLY A 73 2.10 -4.03 -5.34
N SER A 74 1.22 -3.35 -6.05
CA SER A 74 -0.23 -3.53 -5.97
C SER A 74 -0.87 -3.50 -7.36
N ALA A 75 -1.93 -4.28 -7.52
CA ALA A 75 -2.74 -4.31 -8.73
C ALA A 75 -4.23 -4.22 -8.38
N ALA A 76 -4.98 -3.51 -9.21
CA ALA A 76 -6.40 -3.24 -8.99
C ALA A 76 -7.23 -3.41 -10.27
N GLU A 77 -8.56 -3.37 -10.13
CA GLU A 77 -9.51 -3.43 -11.24
C GLU A 77 -9.40 -2.24 -12.22
N ASP A 78 -8.73 -1.16 -11.80
CA ASP A 78 -8.41 -0.02 -12.66
C ASP A 78 -7.38 -0.38 -13.74
N GLY A 79 -6.82 -1.60 -13.71
CA GLY A 79 -5.82 -2.12 -14.66
C GLY A 79 -4.47 -1.45 -14.55
N LEU A 80 -4.20 -0.83 -13.40
CA LEU A 80 -2.90 -0.25 -13.06
C LEU A 80 -2.15 -1.20 -12.13
N LEU A 81 -0.86 -1.32 -12.39
CA LEU A 81 0.13 -1.83 -11.46
C LEU A 81 0.86 -0.63 -10.85
N ASN A 82 0.84 -0.51 -9.53
CA ASN A 82 1.57 0.50 -8.80
C ASN A 82 2.71 -0.15 -8.01
N ILE A 83 3.89 0.47 -8.02
CA ILE A 83 5.04 0.07 -7.20
C ILE A 83 5.35 1.18 -6.22
N TRP A 84 5.39 0.80 -4.95
CA TRP A 84 5.47 1.68 -3.80
C TRP A 84 6.76 1.45 -3.04
N ASP A 85 7.24 2.48 -2.36
CA ASP A 85 8.32 2.42 -1.38
C ASP A 85 7.86 3.14 -0.11
N TYR A 86 7.57 2.39 0.95
CA TYR A 86 6.99 2.97 2.15
C TYR A 86 7.97 3.84 2.94
N GLU A 87 9.29 3.65 2.78
CA GLU A 87 10.28 4.49 3.46
C GLU A 87 10.32 5.91 2.87
N LYS A 88 9.95 6.06 1.58
CA LYS A 88 9.79 7.39 0.96
C LYS A 88 8.59 8.14 1.52
N VAL A 89 7.53 7.45 1.93
CA VAL A 89 6.38 8.07 2.61
C VAL A 89 6.82 8.71 3.92
N SER A 90 7.54 7.97 4.76
CA SER A 90 8.02 8.47 6.06
C SER A 90 8.95 9.69 5.92
N LYS A 91 9.77 9.74 4.86
CA LYS A 91 10.65 10.89 4.58
C LYS A 91 9.86 12.13 4.14
N MET A 92 8.86 11.97 3.28
CA MET A 92 8.02 13.08 2.83
C MET A 92 7.19 13.71 3.96
N GLU A 93 6.70 12.93 4.91
CA GLU A 93 6.00 13.44 6.10
C GLU A 93 6.92 14.30 6.98
N THR A 94 8.20 13.91 7.09
CA THR A 94 9.21 14.61 7.92
C THR A 94 9.75 15.88 7.24
N GLU A 95 9.80 15.91 5.90
CA GLU A 95 10.34 17.01 5.08
C GLU A 95 9.27 18.02 4.64
N SER A 96 8.17 18.16 5.41
CA SER A 96 6.96 18.94 5.09
C SER A 96 7.14 20.48 4.94
N GLY A 97 8.35 20.95 4.66
CA GLY A 97 8.65 22.25 4.02
C GLY A 97 8.87 22.19 2.50
N GLY A 98 8.90 21.02 1.87
CA GLY A 98 9.11 20.83 0.43
C GLY A 98 7.82 20.71 -0.40
N LYS A 99 7.87 21.16 -1.67
CA LYS A 99 6.74 21.15 -2.63
C LYS A 99 5.97 19.81 -2.61
N LYS A 100 4.67 19.87 -2.32
CA LYS A 100 3.75 18.72 -2.45
C LYS A 100 3.77 18.22 -3.90
N SER A 101 4.25 17.00 -4.13
CA SER A 101 4.17 16.35 -5.44
C SER A 101 2.73 16.01 -5.78
N ASN A 102 2.37 16.07 -7.07
CA ASN A 102 1.02 15.75 -7.55
C ASN A 102 0.73 14.23 -7.60
N HIS A 103 1.68 13.40 -7.17
CA HIS A 103 1.56 11.95 -7.11
C HIS A 103 1.45 11.49 -5.65
N PRO A 104 0.71 10.41 -5.37
CA PRO A 104 0.55 9.92 -4.01
C PRO A 104 1.89 9.52 -3.39
N PRO A 105 2.04 9.72 -2.06
CA PRO A 105 3.31 9.50 -1.38
C PRO A 105 3.74 8.04 -1.48
N GLY A 106 5.04 7.81 -1.67
CA GLY A 106 5.63 6.47 -1.80
C GLY A 106 5.45 5.81 -3.16
N LEU A 107 4.55 6.29 -4.02
CA LEU A 107 4.45 5.80 -5.40
C LEU A 107 5.68 6.25 -6.19
N PHE A 108 6.45 5.33 -6.75
CA PHE A 108 7.60 5.68 -7.58
C PHE A 108 7.59 5.04 -8.97
N PHE A 109 6.70 4.08 -9.23
CA PHE A 109 6.46 3.56 -10.57
C PHE A 109 5.00 3.13 -10.73
N ARG A 110 4.44 3.39 -11.91
CA ARG A 110 3.09 2.97 -12.29
C ARG A 110 3.10 2.49 -13.73
N HIS A 111 2.49 1.33 -13.95
CA HIS A 111 2.33 0.74 -15.27
C HIS A 111 0.86 0.47 -15.55
N ALA A 112 0.34 1.00 -16.66
CA ALA A 112 -0.95 0.59 -17.18
C ALA A 112 -0.72 -0.66 -18.03
N GLY A 113 -1.39 -1.76 -17.69
CA GLY A 113 -1.39 -2.94 -18.56
C GLY A 113 -1.85 -2.55 -19.96
N HIS A 114 -1.25 -3.14 -20.99
CA HIS A 114 -1.65 -2.88 -22.36
C HIS A 114 -3.11 -3.33 -22.55
N ARG A 115 -4.01 -2.37 -22.77
CA ARG A 115 -5.44 -2.63 -22.99
C ARG A 115 -5.81 -2.70 -24.47
N ASP A 116 -4.88 -2.34 -25.36
CA ASP A 116 -5.11 -2.34 -26.80
C ASP A 116 -4.62 -3.62 -27.46
N LYS A 117 -5.20 -3.91 -28.64
CA LYS A 117 -4.66 -4.93 -29.53
C LYS A 117 -3.26 -4.49 -29.96
N VAL A 118 -2.27 -5.33 -29.70
CA VAL A 118 -1.00 -5.28 -30.43
C VAL A 118 -1.31 -5.75 -31.84
N VAL A 119 -1.48 -4.80 -32.78
CA VAL A 119 -1.63 -5.06 -34.22
C VAL A 119 -0.26 -5.01 -34.86
#